data_AF-A0A847AZV3-F1
#
_entry.id   AF-A0A847AZV3-F1
#
_cell.length_a   1.000
_cell.length_b   1.000
_cell.length_c   1.000
_cell.angle_alpha   90.00
_cell.angle_beta   90.00
_cell.angle_gamma   90.00
#
_symmetry.space_group_name_H-M   'P 1'
#
loop_
_entity.id
_entity.type
_entity.pdbx_description
1 polymer ?
#
loop_
_entity_poly.entity_id
_entity_poly.type
_entity_poly.pdbx_seq_one_letter_code
_entity_poly.pdbx_strand_id
1 'polypeptide(L)'
;VIVTADDPNMYSSQNEQDSRNYALAAKLPMLEPSDSEEARDFTKMAFEISEKYDCPVLLRTVTRISHAKSIVSEGEKIEPPEIEGFKKNIKKYVMIPAFARERHLVVEERMKQMAEDADKFSINRIEYKSKKTGFITSGMSYNYVREAFPEASALKLGMVYPFPEGLIKEFAETIENLYVAEELEPFIEKHVKALGWKVEGKSRLPIRGELSSDLLKEAFDDKFTMPEPYEIPFEVPARPPSLCPGCPHRPVLQILNELNMNVSGDIGCYTLAVLPPISAMDTCVEMGASIGITQGVEIAEGENYKNNNVAVIGDSTFAHSGITGLFNAAYNGRKSLVIVLDNGTTAMTGMQPNPFSGSRLCGEKSGVLDYRLLAAAAGIDDDNFAVIEAFNREELKENILRMIDSNRLSLMVVKGKCVINHRKTVKQNKDNEENI
;
A
#
# COMPACT_ATOMS: atom_id res chain seq x y z
N VAL A 1 14.21 6.69 -3.56
CA VAL A 1 13.67 5.87 -2.45
C VAL A 1 12.20 5.61 -2.71
N ILE A 2 11.74 4.37 -2.54
CA ILE A 2 10.34 3.97 -2.71
C ILE A 2 9.87 3.48 -1.34
N VAL A 3 8.83 4.09 -0.80
CA VAL A 3 8.26 3.70 0.50
C VAL A 3 7.12 2.74 0.25
N THR A 4 7.12 1.60 0.93
CA THR A 4 6.04 0.61 0.91
C THR A 4 5.53 0.39 2.32
N ALA A 5 4.21 0.39 2.50
CA ALA A 5 3.57 0.13 3.78
C ALA A 5 2.82 -1.21 3.69
N ASP A 6 3.43 -2.25 4.25
CA ASP A 6 2.83 -3.58 4.29
C ASP A 6 1.81 -3.66 5.45
N ASP A 7 0.80 -4.51 5.30
CA ASP A 7 -0.24 -4.75 6.31
C ASP A 7 -0.28 -6.24 6.69
N PRO A 8 0.64 -6.70 7.58
CA PRO A 8 0.79 -8.13 7.87
C PRO A 8 -0.44 -8.78 8.49
N ASN A 9 -1.38 -8.01 9.03
CA ASN A 9 -2.61 -8.53 9.63
C ASN A 9 -3.88 -8.04 8.92
N MET A 10 -3.76 -7.46 7.72
CA MET A 10 -4.88 -7.04 6.88
C MET A 10 -5.90 -6.15 7.61
N TYR A 11 -5.43 -5.18 8.40
CA TYR A 11 -6.30 -4.20 9.05
C TYR A 11 -7.10 -3.37 8.04
N SER A 12 -6.52 -3.13 6.85
CA SER A 12 -7.13 -2.33 5.79
C SER A 12 -6.90 -2.88 4.38
N SER A 13 -5.91 -3.76 4.19
CA SER A 13 -5.58 -4.38 2.91
C SER A 13 -6.41 -5.63 2.63
N GLN A 14 -6.54 -5.99 1.34
CA GLN A 14 -7.26 -7.18 0.88
C GLN A 14 -6.48 -8.48 1.08
N ASN A 15 -5.17 -8.39 1.31
CA ASN A 15 -4.28 -9.52 1.48
C ASN A 15 -3.07 -9.14 2.34
N GLU A 16 -2.42 -10.16 2.93
CA GLU A 16 -1.10 -10.00 3.53
C GLU A 16 -0.08 -9.73 2.43
N GLN A 17 0.80 -8.74 2.66
CA GLN A 17 1.87 -8.39 1.73
C GLN A 17 3.21 -8.45 2.44
N ASP A 18 4.17 -9.11 1.79
CA ASP A 18 5.54 -9.18 2.24
C ASP A 18 6.49 -8.67 1.15
N SER A 19 6.73 -7.37 1.20
CA SER A 19 7.51 -6.66 0.20
C SER A 19 8.97 -7.09 0.12
N ARG A 20 9.49 -7.81 1.12
CA ARG A 20 10.84 -8.38 1.07
C ARG A 20 11.03 -9.31 -0.13
N ASN A 21 9.98 -10.03 -0.53
CA ASN A 21 10.01 -10.87 -1.73
C ASN A 21 10.07 -10.06 -3.03
N TYR A 22 9.47 -8.86 -3.08
CA TYR A 22 9.63 -7.94 -4.21
C TYR A 22 11.04 -7.35 -4.25
N ALA A 23 11.65 -7.04 -3.11
CA ALA A 23 13.04 -6.58 -3.04
C ALA A 23 13.99 -7.61 -3.67
N LEU A 24 13.82 -8.88 -3.28
CA LEU A 24 14.59 -9.99 -3.83
C LEU A 24 14.38 -10.14 -5.35
N ALA A 25 13.13 -10.15 -5.81
CA ALA A 25 12.80 -10.31 -7.23
C ALA A 25 13.33 -9.14 -8.09
N ALA A 26 13.27 -7.91 -7.57
CA ALA A 26 13.72 -6.71 -8.26
C ALA A 26 15.23 -6.45 -8.14
N LYS A 27 15.95 -7.20 -7.28
CA LYS A 27 17.35 -6.95 -6.91
C LYS A 27 17.58 -5.51 -6.42
N LEU A 28 16.69 -5.05 -5.54
CA LEU A 28 16.75 -3.71 -4.94
C LEU A 28 16.95 -3.83 -3.43
N PRO A 29 17.82 -3.01 -2.82
CA PRO A 29 17.95 -3.02 -1.38
C PRO A 29 16.67 -2.63 -0.65
N MET A 30 16.48 -3.19 0.53
CA MET A 30 15.36 -2.91 1.41
C MET A 30 15.83 -2.62 2.83
N LEU A 31 15.36 -1.48 3.35
CA LEU A 31 15.52 -1.08 4.74
C LEU A 31 14.20 -1.26 5.51
N GLU A 32 14.29 -1.66 6.77
CA GLU A 32 13.15 -1.90 7.66
C GLU A 32 13.35 -1.24 9.04
N PRO A 33 12.81 -0.03 9.27
CA PRO A 33 12.87 0.62 10.57
C PRO A 33 11.98 -0.10 11.59
N SER A 34 12.27 0.04 12.90
CA SER A 34 11.40 -0.50 13.97
C SER A 34 10.52 0.54 14.66
N ASP A 35 10.74 1.83 14.42
CA ASP A 35 10.03 2.92 15.09
C ASP A 35 10.08 4.21 14.26
N SER A 36 9.52 5.31 14.79
CA SER A 36 9.46 6.58 14.06
C SER A 36 10.82 7.27 13.92
N GLU A 37 11.78 7.02 14.83
CA GLU A 37 13.12 7.62 14.74
C GLU A 37 13.96 6.90 13.67
N GLU A 38 13.97 5.57 13.69
CA GLU A 38 14.60 4.78 12.64
C GLU A 38 13.93 5.02 11.29
N ALA A 39 12.61 5.22 11.21
CA ALA A 39 11.97 5.54 9.94
C ALA A 39 12.53 6.84 9.33
N ARG A 40 12.78 7.86 10.14
CA ARG A 40 13.45 9.10 9.72
C ARG A 40 14.89 8.83 9.30
N ASP A 41 15.66 8.12 10.12
CA ASP A 41 17.09 7.91 9.88
C ASP A 41 17.37 6.99 8.69
N PHE A 42 16.58 5.93 8.55
CA PHE A 42 16.68 4.99 7.44
C PHE A 42 16.22 5.65 6.14
N THR A 43 15.29 6.63 6.20
CA THR A 43 14.96 7.44 5.01
C THR A 43 16.17 8.24 4.52
N LYS A 44 16.90 8.90 5.44
CA LYS A 44 18.14 9.63 5.11
C LYS A 44 19.18 8.67 4.51
N MET A 45 19.43 7.56 5.20
CA MET A 45 20.37 6.54 4.73
C MET A 45 19.95 5.90 3.40
N ALA A 46 18.65 5.76 3.13
CA ALA A 46 18.17 5.25 1.85
C ALA A 46 18.50 6.19 0.69
N PHE A 47 18.50 7.52 0.89
CA PHE A 47 18.99 8.45 -0.13
C PHE A 47 20.49 8.26 -0.38
N GLU A 48 21.30 8.20 0.68
CA GLU A 48 22.75 7.98 0.59
C GLU A 48 23.11 6.66 -0.10
N ILE A 49 22.43 5.57 0.25
CA ILE A 49 22.57 4.26 -0.41
C ILE A 49 22.15 4.37 -1.88
N SER A 50 21.04 5.05 -2.17
CA SER A 50 20.55 5.21 -3.54
C SER A 50 21.56 5.94 -4.43
N GLU A 51 22.19 7.00 -3.90
CA GLU A 51 23.21 7.77 -4.59
C GLU A 51 24.52 7.00 -4.73
N LYS A 52 25.00 6.34 -3.66
CA LYS A 52 26.24 5.56 -3.67
C LYS A 52 26.19 4.39 -4.64
N TYR A 53 25.06 3.66 -4.67
CA TYR A 53 24.93 2.42 -5.44
C TYR A 53 24.16 2.58 -6.75
N ASP A 54 23.71 3.80 -7.08
CA ASP A 54 23.03 4.12 -8.33
C ASP A 54 21.80 3.22 -8.58
N CYS A 55 20.97 3.04 -7.55
CA CYS A 55 19.74 2.25 -7.62
C CYS A 55 18.65 2.76 -6.69
N PRO A 56 17.36 2.50 -7.00
CA PRO A 56 16.29 2.71 -6.02
C PRO A 56 16.51 1.87 -4.75
N VAL A 57 16.08 2.39 -3.62
CA VAL A 57 16.06 1.71 -2.32
C VAL A 57 14.61 1.62 -1.86
N LEU A 58 14.19 0.45 -1.42
CA LEU A 58 12.91 0.20 -0.79
C LEU A 58 13.03 0.53 0.71
N LEU A 59 12.11 1.34 1.22
CA LEU A 59 11.94 1.55 2.65
C LEU A 59 10.59 0.95 3.04
N ARG A 60 10.63 -0.21 3.69
CA ARG A 60 9.44 -0.96 4.07
C ARG A 60 9.02 -0.58 5.48
N THR A 61 7.81 -0.07 5.63
CA THR A 61 7.13 0.10 6.91
C THR A 61 5.99 -0.92 7.03
N VAL A 62 5.46 -1.08 8.25
CA VAL A 62 4.28 -1.93 8.52
C VAL A 62 3.20 -1.14 9.26
N THR A 63 2.00 -1.69 9.38
CA THR A 63 0.85 -1.08 10.06
C THR A 63 1.22 -0.50 11.43
N ARG A 64 1.95 -1.23 12.28
CA ARG A 64 2.31 -0.78 13.62
C ARG A 64 3.25 0.41 13.66
N ILE A 65 4.15 0.55 12.70
CA ILE A 65 5.01 1.73 12.61
C ILE A 65 4.21 2.92 12.08
N SER A 66 3.35 2.67 11.08
CA SER A 66 2.59 3.70 10.39
C SER A 66 1.43 4.28 11.23
N HIS A 67 0.89 3.50 12.17
CA HIS A 67 -0.21 3.89 13.05
C HIS A 67 0.20 4.14 14.51
N ALA A 68 1.50 4.08 14.84
CA ALA A 68 2.03 4.45 16.15
C ALA A 68 2.80 5.78 16.09
N LYS A 69 3.23 6.25 17.26
CA LYS A 69 4.10 7.42 17.41
C LYS A 69 5.17 7.09 18.44
N SER A 70 6.42 7.41 18.15
CA SER A 70 7.50 7.43 19.14
C SER A 70 8.08 8.85 19.27
N ILE A 71 8.92 9.05 20.29
CA ILE A 71 9.75 10.25 20.37
C ILE A 71 10.74 10.19 19.21
N VAL A 72 10.94 11.34 18.55
CA VAL A 72 11.89 11.49 17.45
C VAL A 72 12.67 12.76 17.71
N SER A 73 13.99 12.70 17.57
CA SER A 73 14.82 13.91 17.57
C SER A 73 14.48 14.79 16.34
N GLU A 74 14.76 16.09 16.35
CA GLU A 74 14.52 16.89 15.13
C GLU A 74 15.55 16.55 14.04
N GLY A 75 16.78 16.24 14.48
CA GLY A 75 17.92 16.02 13.60
C GLY A 75 18.35 17.30 12.90
N GLU A 76 19.46 17.23 12.19
CA GLU A 76 19.92 18.36 11.37
C GLU A 76 19.27 18.32 9.98
N LYS A 77 18.87 19.50 9.50
CA LYS A 77 18.46 19.69 8.11
C LYS A 77 19.71 19.65 7.24
N ILE A 78 19.72 18.74 6.27
CA ILE A 78 20.80 18.61 5.30
C ILE A 78 20.36 19.34 4.04
N GLU A 79 21.18 20.29 3.57
CA GLU A 79 20.94 20.92 2.27
C GLU A 79 21.19 19.89 1.16
N PRO A 80 20.29 19.79 0.16
CA PRO A 80 20.45 18.82 -0.90
C PRO A 80 21.75 19.10 -1.69
N PRO A 81 22.47 18.07 -2.16
CA PRO A 81 23.65 18.27 -2.97
C PRO A 81 23.32 18.99 -4.28
N GLU A 82 24.27 19.75 -4.81
CA GLU A 82 24.13 20.32 -6.15
C GLU A 82 24.04 19.19 -7.18
N ILE A 83 22.95 19.17 -7.94
CA ILE A 83 22.72 18.19 -9.00
C ILE A 83 23.23 18.72 -10.34
N GLU A 84 24.10 17.95 -11.00
CA GLU A 84 24.60 18.26 -12.35
C GLU A 84 23.51 18.09 -13.45
N GLY A 85 22.28 17.75 -13.07
CA GLY A 85 21.18 17.49 -13.98
C GLY A 85 21.24 16.12 -14.67
N PHE A 86 20.33 15.90 -15.62
CA PHE A 86 20.25 14.63 -16.35
C PHE A 86 21.45 14.44 -17.28
N LYS A 87 22.37 13.55 -16.90
CA LYS A 87 23.47 13.11 -17.76
C LYS A 87 23.00 11.99 -18.69
N LYS A 88 22.93 12.26 -20.00
CA LYS A 88 22.52 11.26 -20.99
C LYS A 88 23.46 10.05 -20.99
N ASN A 89 22.94 8.88 -20.63
CA ASN A 89 23.65 7.60 -20.74
C ASN A 89 22.71 6.52 -21.31
N ILE A 90 22.70 6.39 -22.64
CA ILE A 90 21.79 5.48 -23.34
C ILE A 90 21.98 4.03 -22.87
N LYS A 91 23.23 3.58 -22.71
CA LYS A 91 23.54 2.20 -22.28
C LYS A 91 23.04 1.88 -20.87
N LYS A 92 22.85 2.90 -20.03
CA LYS A 92 22.31 2.76 -18.67
C LYS A 92 20.79 2.86 -18.61
N TYR A 93 20.19 3.73 -19.42
CA TYR A 93 18.76 4.06 -19.29
C TYR A 93 17.85 3.38 -20.31
N VAL A 94 18.39 2.79 -21.38
CA VAL A 94 17.60 2.09 -22.41
C VAL A 94 17.94 0.61 -22.43
N MET A 95 17.10 -0.22 -21.84
CA MET A 95 17.37 -1.65 -21.64
C MET A 95 17.01 -2.52 -22.86
N ILE A 96 17.58 -2.20 -24.02
CA ILE A 96 17.59 -3.17 -25.14
C ILE A 96 18.45 -4.39 -24.78
N PRO A 97 18.22 -5.57 -25.38
CA PRO A 97 18.88 -6.81 -24.95
C PRO A 97 20.41 -6.75 -24.88
N ALA A 98 21.08 -6.02 -25.77
CA ALA A 98 22.53 -5.85 -25.73
C ALA A 98 23.00 -5.12 -24.47
N PHE A 99 22.35 -4.01 -24.12
CA PHE A 99 22.70 -3.20 -22.95
C PHE A 99 22.24 -3.86 -21.65
N ALA A 100 21.09 -4.54 -21.66
CA ALA A 100 20.57 -5.25 -20.50
C ALA A 100 21.54 -6.35 -20.00
N ARG A 101 22.18 -7.11 -20.91
CA ARG A 101 23.19 -8.12 -20.53
C ARG A 101 24.41 -7.51 -19.83
N GLU A 102 24.93 -6.39 -20.35
CA GLU A 102 26.03 -5.66 -19.71
C GLU A 102 25.61 -5.07 -18.36
N ARG A 103 24.41 -4.47 -18.29
CA ARG A 103 23.88 -3.86 -17.05
C ARG A 103 23.55 -4.87 -15.98
N HIS A 104 23.22 -6.11 -16.34
CA HIS A 104 23.00 -7.17 -15.36
C HIS A 104 24.27 -7.45 -14.55
N LEU A 105 25.45 -7.47 -15.19
CA LEU A 105 26.73 -7.62 -14.47
C LEU A 105 26.95 -6.51 -13.44
N VAL A 106 26.56 -5.28 -13.78
CA VAL A 106 26.62 -4.13 -12.85
C VAL A 106 25.66 -4.30 -11.67
N VAL A 107 24.47 -4.85 -11.91
CA VAL A 107 23.50 -5.16 -10.84
C VAL A 107 24.06 -6.24 -9.90
N GLU A 108 24.62 -7.33 -10.43
CA GLU A 108 25.20 -8.39 -9.59
C GLU A 108 26.36 -7.87 -8.75
N GLU A 109 27.30 -7.13 -9.35
CA GLU A 109 28.44 -6.56 -8.63
C GLU A 109 28.00 -5.55 -7.58
N ARG A 110 27.02 -4.69 -7.90
CA ARG A 110 26.43 -3.75 -6.94
C ARG A 110 25.81 -4.49 -5.75
N MET A 111 25.03 -5.54 -5.99
CA MET A 111 24.37 -6.28 -4.90
C MET A 111 25.38 -6.97 -4.01
N LYS A 112 26.45 -7.53 -4.60
CA LYS A 112 27.56 -8.13 -3.85
C LYS A 112 28.30 -7.08 -3.00
N GLN A 113 28.72 -5.96 -3.61
CA GLN A 113 29.42 -4.90 -2.89
C GLN A 113 28.57 -4.32 -1.75
N MET A 114 27.26 -4.19 -1.98
CA MET A 114 26.33 -3.69 -0.97
C MET A 114 26.12 -4.69 0.17
N ALA A 115 26.14 -6.00 -0.09
CA ALA A 115 26.11 -7.02 0.95
C ALA A 115 27.36 -6.93 1.85
N GLU A 116 28.55 -6.77 1.25
CA GLU A 116 29.82 -6.61 1.99
C GLU A 116 29.85 -5.31 2.83
N ASP A 117 29.23 -4.24 2.34
CA ASP A 117 29.13 -2.99 3.07
C ASP A 117 27.99 -2.99 4.11
N ALA A 118 26.96 -3.84 3.93
CA ALA A 118 25.88 -3.99 4.89
C ALA A 118 26.39 -4.47 6.27
N ASP A 119 27.48 -5.24 6.31
CA ASP A 119 28.15 -5.64 7.56
C ASP A 119 28.68 -4.45 8.36
N LYS A 120 28.91 -3.29 7.73
CA LYS A 120 29.46 -2.07 8.34
C LYS A 120 28.42 -1.01 8.61
N PHE A 121 27.20 -1.19 8.10
CA PHE A 121 26.13 -0.22 8.26
C PHE A 121 25.64 -0.22 9.72
N SER A 122 25.63 0.96 10.34
CA SER A 122 25.21 1.14 11.74
C SER A 122 23.77 0.72 12.03
N ILE A 123 22.95 0.62 10.99
CA ILE A 123 21.56 0.15 11.07
C ILE A 123 21.46 -1.37 11.27
N ASN A 124 22.51 -2.12 10.95
CA ASN A 124 22.63 -3.54 11.26
C ASN A 124 23.47 -3.67 12.54
N ARG A 125 22.89 -4.20 13.61
CA ARG A 125 23.55 -4.19 14.92
C ARG A 125 23.35 -5.49 15.69
N ILE A 126 24.43 -5.93 16.33
CA ILE A 126 24.39 -7.00 17.32
C ILE A 126 24.30 -6.37 18.71
N GLU A 127 23.32 -6.82 19.48
CA GLU A 127 23.11 -6.45 20.88
C GLU A 127 23.34 -7.69 21.75
N TYR A 128 24.56 -7.82 22.28
CA TYR A 128 24.89 -8.93 23.17
C TYR A 128 24.33 -8.72 24.57
N LYS A 129 23.63 -9.74 25.06
CA LYS A 129 23.24 -9.93 26.46
C LYS A 129 23.61 -11.36 26.86
N SER A 130 22.63 -12.25 27.01
CA SER A 130 22.90 -13.68 27.16
C SER A 130 23.28 -14.32 25.82
N LYS A 131 24.35 -15.14 25.81
CA LYS A 131 24.75 -15.94 24.65
C LYS A 131 23.99 -17.27 24.54
N LYS A 132 23.18 -17.61 25.54
CA LYS A 132 22.37 -18.84 25.55
C LYS A 132 21.26 -18.79 24.49
N THR A 133 20.64 -17.63 24.31
CA THR A 133 19.52 -17.44 23.39
C THR A 133 19.73 -16.16 22.61
N GLY A 134 19.55 -16.23 21.29
CA GLY A 134 19.70 -15.09 20.41
C GLY A 134 18.69 -15.09 19.27
N PHE A 135 18.22 -13.89 18.90
CA PHE A 135 17.24 -13.69 17.83
C PHE A 135 17.83 -12.88 16.68
N ILE A 136 17.65 -13.34 15.44
CA ILE A 136 17.83 -12.52 14.23
C ILE A 136 16.46 -11.96 13.86
N THR A 137 16.35 -10.64 13.71
CA THR A 137 15.05 -9.97 13.52
C THR A 137 15.20 -8.61 12.82
N SER A 138 14.09 -8.05 12.36
CA SER A 138 14.02 -6.73 11.70
C SER A 138 12.72 -6.02 12.05
N GLY A 139 12.63 -4.74 11.70
CA GLY A 139 11.38 -3.98 11.77
C GLY A 139 10.67 -4.05 13.12
N MET A 140 9.34 -4.21 13.10
CA MET A 140 8.54 -4.33 14.33
C MET A 140 8.81 -5.59 15.14
N SER A 141 9.23 -6.69 14.50
CA SER A 141 9.55 -7.93 15.19
C SER A 141 10.68 -7.75 16.21
N TYR A 142 11.60 -6.81 15.97
CA TYR A 142 12.62 -6.41 16.93
C TYR A 142 12.01 -5.94 18.26
N ASN A 143 10.99 -5.08 18.23
CA ASN A 143 10.37 -4.56 19.46
C ASN A 143 9.70 -5.69 20.26
N TYR A 144 8.99 -6.59 19.58
CA TYR A 144 8.40 -7.77 20.23
C TYR A 144 9.45 -8.66 20.88
N VAL A 145 10.60 -8.88 20.23
CA VAL A 145 11.72 -9.65 20.80
C VAL A 145 12.28 -8.95 22.05
N ARG A 146 12.48 -7.62 22.00
CA ARG A 146 13.02 -6.86 23.14
C ARG A 146 12.07 -6.89 24.35
N GLU A 147 10.76 -6.88 24.11
CA GLU A 147 9.74 -6.98 25.16
C GLU A 147 9.60 -8.41 25.71
N ALA A 148 9.60 -9.41 24.84
CA ALA A 148 9.41 -10.82 25.22
C ALA A 148 10.64 -11.42 25.91
N PHE A 149 11.83 -11.10 25.41
CA PHE A 149 13.10 -11.70 25.82
C PHE A 149 14.15 -10.62 26.10
N PRO A 150 13.99 -9.81 27.17
CA PRO A 150 14.89 -8.69 27.45
C PRO A 150 16.33 -9.13 27.68
N GLU A 151 16.58 -10.35 28.14
CA GLU A 151 17.93 -10.88 28.39
C GLU A 151 18.56 -11.62 27.20
N ALA A 152 17.81 -11.89 26.13
CA ALA A 152 18.34 -12.54 24.93
C ALA A 152 19.20 -11.57 24.11
N SER A 153 20.26 -12.09 23.49
CA SER A 153 20.99 -11.29 22.49
C SER A 153 20.13 -11.12 21.22
N ALA A 154 20.36 -10.07 20.45
CA ALA A 154 19.70 -9.94 19.15
C ALA A 154 20.63 -9.38 18.08
N LEU A 155 20.55 -9.93 16.87
CA LEU A 155 21.00 -9.28 15.65
C LEU A 155 19.80 -8.61 15.02
N LYS A 156 19.77 -7.27 15.09
CA LYS A 156 18.77 -6.48 14.40
C LYS A 156 19.27 -6.08 13.02
N LEU A 157 18.55 -6.52 11.99
CA LEU A 157 18.78 -6.14 10.60
C LEU A 157 17.98 -4.87 10.30
N GLY A 158 18.70 -3.78 10.03
CA GLY A 158 18.10 -2.55 9.48
C GLY A 158 18.03 -2.59 7.95
N MET A 159 18.97 -3.26 7.30
CA MET A 159 18.90 -3.68 5.90
C MET A 159 18.59 -5.16 5.84
N VAL A 160 17.40 -5.50 5.34
CA VAL A 160 16.94 -6.90 5.23
C VAL A 160 17.28 -7.54 3.89
N TYR A 161 17.64 -6.74 2.89
CA TYR A 161 18.16 -7.23 1.62
C TYR A 161 19.03 -6.14 0.96
N PRO A 162 20.22 -6.45 0.40
CA PRO A 162 20.95 -7.70 0.60
C PRO A 162 21.32 -7.92 2.08
N PHE A 163 21.61 -9.17 2.45
CA PHE A 163 21.87 -9.53 3.85
C PHE A 163 23.32 -9.23 4.26
N PRO A 164 23.56 -8.78 5.51
CA PRO A 164 24.90 -8.67 6.08
C PRO A 164 25.39 -10.05 6.55
N GLU A 165 25.89 -10.87 5.62
CA GLU A 165 26.27 -12.26 5.88
C GLU A 165 27.39 -12.39 6.93
N GLY A 166 28.31 -11.42 7.02
CA GLY A 166 29.36 -11.39 8.03
C GLY A 166 28.82 -11.24 9.45
N LEU A 167 27.90 -10.30 9.67
CA LEU A 167 27.23 -10.11 10.97
C LEU A 167 26.34 -11.30 11.34
N ILE A 168 25.62 -11.89 10.37
CA ILE A 168 24.83 -13.10 10.60
C ILE A 168 25.73 -14.24 11.07
N LYS A 169 26.88 -14.41 10.42
CA LYS A 169 27.87 -15.42 10.78
C LYS A 169 28.42 -15.19 12.19
N GLU A 170 28.89 -13.98 12.50
CA GLU A 170 29.43 -13.62 13.83
C GLU A 170 28.41 -13.88 14.94
N PHE A 171 27.15 -13.50 14.72
CA PHE A 171 26.09 -13.73 15.67
C PHE A 171 25.79 -15.23 15.84
N ALA A 172 25.62 -15.95 14.74
CA ALA A 172 25.28 -17.38 14.76
C ALA A 172 26.39 -18.25 15.39
N GLU A 173 27.67 -17.91 15.22
CA GLU A 173 28.79 -18.59 15.87
C GLU A 173 28.81 -18.41 17.40
N THR A 174 28.22 -17.31 17.88
CA THR A 174 28.29 -16.91 19.29
C THR A 174 27.11 -17.44 20.12
N ILE A 175 25.98 -17.71 19.48
CA ILE A 175 24.70 -18.01 20.15
C ILE A 175 24.46 -19.53 20.19
N GLU A 176 24.12 -20.05 21.36
CA GLU A 176 23.81 -21.47 21.55
C GLU A 176 22.45 -21.85 20.93
N ASN A 177 21.38 -21.12 21.29
CA ASN A 177 20.04 -21.30 20.74
C ASN A 177 19.68 -20.11 19.85
N LEU A 178 19.78 -20.32 18.54
CA LEU A 178 19.54 -19.29 17.54
C LEU A 178 18.12 -19.37 16.99
N TYR A 179 17.42 -18.23 17.03
CA TYR A 179 16.05 -18.09 16.54
C TYR A 179 15.94 -16.96 15.51
N VAL A 180 14.93 -17.04 14.64
CA VAL A 180 14.52 -15.93 13.76
C VAL A 180 13.11 -15.49 14.12
N ALA A 181 12.95 -14.20 14.36
CA ALA A 181 11.64 -13.57 14.59
C ALA A 181 11.35 -12.62 13.42
N GLU A 182 10.43 -13.05 12.56
CA GLU A 182 9.95 -12.28 11.42
C GLU A 182 8.46 -12.56 11.17
N GLU A 183 7.72 -11.56 10.70
CA GLU A 183 6.31 -11.68 10.30
C GLU A 183 6.18 -12.36 8.92
N LEU A 184 5.02 -12.92 8.61
CA LEU A 184 4.69 -13.49 7.28
C LEU A 184 5.65 -14.60 6.81
N GLU A 185 6.34 -14.45 5.68
CA GLU A 185 7.17 -15.49 5.08
C GLU A 185 8.51 -15.68 5.84
N PRO A 186 9.14 -16.88 5.79
CA PRO A 186 10.48 -17.12 6.35
C PRO A 186 11.59 -16.51 5.47
N PHE A 187 11.58 -15.19 5.26
CA PHE A 187 12.52 -14.51 4.38
C PHE A 187 13.95 -14.52 4.94
N ILE A 188 14.11 -14.08 6.20
CA ILE A 188 15.38 -14.08 6.92
C ILE A 188 15.77 -15.52 7.27
N GLU A 189 14.84 -16.34 7.77
CA GLU A 189 15.10 -17.71 8.18
C GLU A 189 15.61 -18.57 7.02
N LYS A 190 15.00 -18.47 5.83
CA LYS A 190 15.47 -19.20 4.64
C LYS A 190 16.90 -18.80 4.28
N HIS A 191 17.24 -17.52 4.36
CA HIS A 191 18.59 -17.06 4.05
C HIS A 191 19.61 -17.56 5.07
N VAL A 192 19.32 -17.43 6.37
CA VAL A 192 20.21 -17.93 7.46
C VAL A 192 20.43 -19.44 7.35
N LYS A 193 19.38 -20.21 7.03
CA LYS A 193 19.51 -21.66 6.75
C LYS A 193 20.35 -21.94 5.51
N ALA A 194 20.22 -21.14 4.45
CA ALA A 194 21.02 -21.30 3.23
C ALA A 194 22.52 -21.05 3.47
N LEU A 195 22.87 -20.21 4.45
CA LEU A 195 24.25 -20.03 4.93
C LEU A 195 24.78 -21.22 5.76
N GLY A 196 23.95 -22.22 6.03
CA GLY A 196 24.33 -23.44 6.76
C GLY A 196 24.09 -23.39 8.27
N TRP A 197 23.45 -22.34 8.79
CA TRP A 197 23.18 -22.20 10.23
C TRP A 197 21.90 -22.94 10.63
N LYS A 198 21.97 -23.65 11.77
CA LYS A 198 20.78 -24.23 12.40
C LYS A 198 20.03 -23.13 13.15
N VAL A 199 18.82 -22.82 12.70
CA VAL A 199 17.96 -21.79 13.27
C VAL A 199 16.50 -22.22 13.25
N GLU A 200 15.73 -21.81 14.26
CA GLU A 200 14.29 -22.05 14.35
C GLU A 200 13.52 -20.73 14.33
N GLY A 201 12.44 -20.67 13.56
CA GLY A 201 11.53 -19.52 13.49
C GLY A 201 10.12 -20.00 13.20
N LYS A 202 9.77 -20.13 11.93
CA LYS A 202 8.47 -20.59 11.41
C LYS A 202 8.11 -22.03 11.75
N SER A 203 9.04 -22.83 12.28
CA SER A 203 8.69 -24.11 12.90
C SER A 203 7.91 -23.94 14.22
N ARG A 204 7.96 -22.75 14.83
CA ARG A 204 7.24 -22.39 16.06
C ARG A 204 6.35 -21.15 15.90
N LEU A 205 6.68 -20.26 14.98
CA LEU A 205 5.93 -19.04 14.68
C LEU A 205 5.02 -19.19 13.45
N PRO A 206 3.88 -18.48 13.40
CA PRO A 206 2.98 -18.53 12.24
C PRO A 206 3.61 -17.89 11.00
N ILE A 207 3.19 -18.37 9.82
CA ILE A 207 3.51 -17.78 8.50
C ILE A 207 2.53 -16.67 8.07
N ARG A 208 1.70 -16.20 9.01
CA ARG A 208 0.61 -15.24 8.80
C ARG A 208 0.51 -14.31 10.00
N GLY A 209 -0.07 -13.15 9.80
CA GLY A 209 -0.36 -12.16 10.83
C GLY A 209 0.86 -11.38 11.29
N GLU A 210 0.58 -10.38 12.11
CA GLU A 210 1.57 -9.71 12.94
C GLU A 210 2.04 -10.63 14.07
N LEU A 211 3.29 -10.46 14.50
CA LEU A 211 3.78 -11.09 15.72
C LEU A 211 3.35 -10.27 16.95
N SER A 212 3.49 -10.87 18.14
CA SER A 212 3.32 -10.17 19.42
C SER A 212 4.33 -10.69 20.44
N SER A 213 4.54 -9.94 21.53
CA SER A 213 5.41 -10.37 22.62
C SER A 213 4.91 -11.68 23.25
N ASP A 214 3.60 -11.86 23.39
CA ASP A 214 3.01 -13.09 23.93
C ASP A 214 3.16 -14.29 22.98
N LEU A 215 2.99 -14.10 21.66
CA LEU A 215 3.25 -15.15 20.66
C LEU A 215 4.70 -15.60 20.67
N LEU A 216 5.64 -14.66 20.82
CA LEU A 216 7.06 -14.99 20.94
C LEU A 216 7.37 -15.78 22.23
N LYS A 217 6.77 -15.39 23.36
CA LYS A 217 6.92 -16.14 24.62
C LYS A 217 6.33 -17.53 24.53
N GLU A 218 5.12 -17.67 23.99
CA GLU A 218 4.49 -18.98 23.77
C GLU A 218 5.35 -19.89 22.88
N ALA A 219 6.01 -19.34 21.86
CA ALA A 219 6.83 -20.11 20.94
C ALA A 219 8.20 -20.52 21.52
N PHE A 220 8.83 -19.70 22.37
CA PHE A 220 10.24 -19.87 22.76
C PHE A 220 10.52 -19.88 24.27
N ASP A 221 9.53 -19.64 25.13
CA ASP A 221 9.61 -19.80 26.58
C ASP A 221 8.73 -20.97 27.03
N ASP A 222 9.34 -22.13 27.25
CA ASP A 222 8.64 -23.35 27.71
C ASP A 222 7.92 -23.17 29.07
N LYS A 223 8.22 -22.09 29.82
CA LYS A 223 7.57 -21.77 31.10
C LYS A 223 6.43 -20.77 30.95
N PHE A 224 6.28 -20.15 29.78
CA PHE A 224 5.22 -19.19 29.55
C PHE A 224 3.89 -19.92 29.34
N THR A 225 2.89 -19.53 30.12
CA THR A 225 1.50 -19.90 29.89
C THR A 225 0.79 -18.65 29.41
N MET A 226 0.13 -18.75 28.25
CA MET A 226 -0.72 -17.68 27.76
C MET A 226 -1.75 -17.33 28.84
N PRO A 227 -1.90 -16.05 29.25
CA PRO A 227 -2.94 -15.69 30.19
C PRO A 227 -4.30 -16.05 29.61
N GLU A 228 -5.19 -16.58 30.46
CA GLU A 228 -6.57 -16.84 30.09
C GLU A 228 -7.21 -15.54 29.57
N PRO A 229 -7.90 -15.57 28.41
CA PRO A 229 -8.57 -14.41 27.88
C PRO A 229 -9.51 -13.81 28.93
N TYR A 230 -9.43 -12.51 29.15
CA TYR A 230 -10.40 -11.84 30.01
C TYR A 230 -11.76 -11.84 29.31
N GLU A 231 -12.70 -12.65 29.83
CA GLU A 231 -14.08 -12.61 29.37
C GLU A 231 -14.73 -11.29 29.77
N ILE A 232 -15.07 -10.49 28.77
CA ILE A 232 -15.83 -9.26 28.98
C ILE A 232 -17.28 -9.69 29.27
N PRO A 233 -17.90 -9.24 30.39
CA PRO A 233 -19.21 -9.72 30.83
C PRO A 233 -20.40 -9.16 30.00
N PHE A 234 -20.13 -8.68 28.79
CA PHE A 234 -21.13 -8.15 27.88
C PHE A 234 -20.70 -8.34 26.42
N GLU A 235 -21.68 -8.45 25.53
CA GLU A 235 -21.46 -8.51 24.10
C GLU A 235 -20.97 -7.15 23.60
N VAL A 236 -19.76 -7.12 23.04
CA VAL A 236 -19.22 -5.90 22.42
C VAL A 236 -19.87 -5.76 21.04
N PRO A 237 -20.62 -4.67 20.77
CA PRO A 237 -21.27 -4.50 19.48
C PRO A 237 -20.21 -4.39 18.38
N ALA A 238 -20.38 -5.16 17.31
CA ALA A 238 -19.52 -5.09 16.13
C ALA A 238 -19.56 -3.67 15.53
N ARG A 239 -18.40 -3.16 15.13
CA ARG A 239 -18.26 -1.88 14.43
C ARG A 239 -17.74 -2.14 13.03
N PRO A 240 -18.58 -2.67 12.11
CA PRO A 240 -18.15 -2.90 10.76
C PRO A 240 -17.75 -1.56 10.10
N PRO A 241 -16.76 -1.59 9.21
CA PRO A 241 -16.38 -0.39 8.47
C PRO A 241 -17.57 0.09 7.64
N SER A 242 -17.80 1.39 7.63
CA SER A 242 -18.97 1.98 6.96
C SER A 242 -18.66 3.38 6.40
N LEU A 243 -19.42 3.79 5.38
CA LEU A 243 -19.34 5.13 4.82
C LEU A 243 -19.76 6.19 5.86
N CYS A 244 -19.04 7.30 5.88
CA CYS A 244 -19.34 8.43 6.78
C CYS A 244 -20.80 8.90 6.65
N PRO A 245 -21.42 9.40 7.74
CA PRO A 245 -22.68 10.12 7.65
C PRO A 245 -22.54 11.31 6.68
N GLY A 246 -23.41 11.37 5.67
CA GLY A 246 -23.37 12.40 4.62
C GLY A 246 -22.34 12.15 3.51
N CYS A 247 -21.73 10.96 3.43
CA CYS A 247 -20.85 10.62 2.31
C CYS A 247 -21.60 10.72 0.96
N PRO A 248 -21.04 11.42 -0.05
CA PRO A 248 -21.67 11.62 -1.35
C PRO A 248 -21.77 10.34 -2.18
N HIS A 249 -21.03 9.27 -1.83
CA HIS A 249 -21.13 7.99 -2.53
C HIS A 249 -22.39 7.20 -2.14
N ARG A 250 -23.04 7.53 -1.01
CA ARG A 250 -24.16 6.72 -0.50
C ARG A 250 -25.34 6.63 -1.48
N PRO A 251 -25.87 7.73 -2.07
CA PRO A 251 -27.08 7.66 -2.87
C PRO A 251 -26.93 6.78 -4.11
N VAL A 252 -25.83 6.94 -4.84
CA VAL A 252 -25.56 6.12 -6.04
C VAL A 252 -25.40 4.64 -5.70
N LEU A 253 -24.67 4.31 -4.64
CA LEU A 253 -24.47 2.91 -4.23
C LEU A 253 -25.78 2.27 -3.74
N GLN A 254 -26.64 3.01 -3.06
CA GLN A 254 -27.98 2.55 -2.69
C GLN A 254 -28.85 2.27 -3.92
N ILE A 255 -28.82 3.16 -4.92
CA ILE A 255 -29.57 2.96 -6.18
C ILE A 255 -29.08 1.69 -6.89
N LEU A 256 -27.76 1.47 -6.97
CA LEU A 256 -27.21 0.27 -7.63
C LEU A 256 -27.69 -1.02 -6.97
N ASN A 257 -27.73 -1.07 -5.63
CA ASN A 257 -28.28 -2.21 -4.91
C ASN A 257 -29.81 -2.36 -5.13
N GLU A 258 -30.58 -1.28 -5.06
CA GLU A 258 -32.03 -1.31 -5.34
C GLU A 258 -32.36 -1.83 -6.75
N LEU A 259 -31.49 -1.55 -7.72
CA LEU A 259 -31.61 -2.00 -9.10
C LEU A 259 -31.05 -3.43 -9.31
N ASN A 260 -30.48 -4.06 -8.29
CA ASN A 260 -29.79 -5.36 -8.36
C ASN A 260 -28.71 -5.37 -9.46
N MET A 261 -27.89 -4.32 -9.50
CA MET A 261 -26.76 -4.23 -10.41
C MET A 261 -25.58 -5.04 -9.87
N ASN A 262 -24.83 -5.67 -10.77
CA ASN A 262 -23.54 -6.26 -10.48
C ASN A 262 -22.47 -5.16 -10.52
N VAL A 263 -21.82 -4.88 -9.40
CA VAL A 263 -20.88 -3.78 -9.24
C VAL A 263 -19.46 -4.28 -9.14
N SER A 264 -18.67 -3.99 -10.19
CA SER A 264 -17.22 -4.11 -10.15
C SER A 264 -16.63 -2.85 -9.52
N GLY A 265 -16.18 -2.96 -8.28
CA GLY A 265 -15.57 -1.87 -7.53
C GLY A 265 -14.05 -1.91 -7.57
N ASP A 266 -13.46 -0.77 -7.26
CA ASP A 266 -12.05 -0.62 -6.89
C ASP A 266 -11.85 -0.47 -5.37
N ILE A 267 -10.59 -0.47 -4.93
CA ILE A 267 -10.26 -0.07 -3.56
C ILE A 267 -10.48 1.44 -3.35
N GLY A 268 -11.33 1.78 -2.38
CA GLY A 268 -11.77 3.15 -2.11
C GLY A 268 -12.79 3.22 -0.97
N CYS A 269 -13.27 4.41 -0.62
CA CYS A 269 -14.33 4.53 0.39
C CYS A 269 -15.59 3.72 0.00
N TYR A 270 -15.89 3.64 -1.29
CA TYR A 270 -17.04 2.91 -1.82
C TYR A 270 -16.93 1.38 -1.64
N THR A 271 -15.74 0.81 -1.42
CA THR A 271 -15.58 -0.60 -1.03
C THR A 271 -16.32 -0.90 0.29
N LEU A 272 -16.44 0.08 1.18
CA LEU A 272 -17.17 -0.06 2.45
C LEU A 272 -18.68 -0.25 2.28
N ALA A 273 -19.21 -0.09 1.06
CA ALA A 273 -20.60 -0.38 0.74
C ALA A 273 -20.88 -1.86 0.50
N VAL A 274 -19.89 -2.76 0.66
CA VAL A 274 -20.11 -4.22 0.57
C VAL A 274 -21.00 -4.76 1.71
N LEU A 275 -21.01 -4.09 2.86
CA LEU A 275 -21.80 -4.51 4.03
C LEU A 275 -23.16 -3.81 4.11
N PRO A 276 -24.13 -4.40 4.85
CA PRO A 276 -25.37 -3.72 5.20
C PRO A 276 -25.12 -2.35 5.87
N PRO A 277 -25.98 -1.35 5.63
CA PRO A 277 -27.27 -1.43 4.92
C PRO A 277 -27.18 -1.16 3.41
N ILE A 278 -25.98 -1.04 2.82
CA ILE A 278 -25.85 -0.64 1.41
C ILE A 278 -25.72 -1.85 0.49
N SER A 279 -24.85 -2.81 0.83
CA SER A 279 -24.67 -4.09 0.12
C SER A 279 -24.59 -3.97 -1.41
N ALA A 280 -23.72 -3.11 -1.93
CA ALA A 280 -23.67 -2.72 -3.35
C ALA A 280 -22.34 -3.02 -4.06
N MET A 281 -21.47 -3.86 -3.51
CA MET A 281 -20.16 -4.17 -4.10
C MET A 281 -20.02 -5.68 -4.27
N ASP A 282 -19.72 -6.14 -5.48
CA ASP A 282 -19.58 -7.57 -5.80
C ASP A 282 -18.11 -7.98 -5.98
N THR A 283 -17.28 -7.09 -6.51
CA THR A 283 -15.84 -7.32 -6.67
C THR A 283 -15.01 -6.10 -6.28
N CYS A 284 -13.80 -6.34 -5.77
CA CYS A 284 -12.81 -5.32 -5.46
C CYS A 284 -11.42 -5.99 -5.43
N VAL A 285 -10.46 -5.45 -6.18
CA VAL A 285 -9.09 -6.01 -6.27
C VAL A 285 -8.05 -4.94 -5.95
N GLU A 286 -7.87 -3.98 -6.84
CA GLU A 286 -6.86 -2.92 -6.72
C GLU A 286 -7.40 -1.58 -7.23
N MET A 287 -6.54 -0.56 -7.33
CA MET A 287 -6.90 0.71 -7.93
C MET A 287 -6.97 0.55 -9.47
N GLY A 288 -8.14 0.79 -10.06
CA GLY A 288 -8.39 0.79 -11.51
C GLY A 288 -8.76 -0.58 -12.11
N ALA A 289 -8.96 -1.60 -11.29
CA ALA A 289 -9.39 -2.93 -11.71
C ALA A 289 -10.86 -2.97 -12.17
N SER A 290 -11.73 -2.16 -11.57
CA SER A 290 -13.18 -2.11 -11.79
C SER A 290 -13.57 -2.18 -13.27
N ILE A 291 -13.01 -1.27 -14.08
CA ILE A 291 -13.30 -1.18 -15.51
C ILE A 291 -12.77 -2.41 -16.27
N GLY A 292 -11.60 -2.94 -15.91
CA GLY A 292 -11.05 -4.14 -16.53
C GLY A 292 -11.87 -5.40 -16.19
N ILE A 293 -12.30 -5.52 -14.94
CA ILE A 293 -13.16 -6.62 -14.47
C ILE A 293 -14.50 -6.60 -15.20
N THR A 294 -15.16 -5.44 -15.31
CA THR A 294 -16.43 -5.34 -16.03
C THR A 294 -16.29 -5.75 -17.50
N GLN A 295 -15.21 -5.38 -18.17
CA GLN A 295 -14.92 -5.86 -19.53
C GLN A 295 -14.72 -7.38 -19.57
N GLY A 296 -14.01 -7.93 -18.60
CA GLY A 296 -13.81 -9.38 -18.47
C GLY A 296 -15.13 -10.13 -18.30
N VAL A 297 -16.04 -9.61 -17.48
CA VAL A 297 -17.40 -10.15 -17.32
C VAL A 297 -18.17 -10.09 -18.63
N GLU A 298 -18.15 -8.93 -19.33
CA GLU A 298 -18.80 -8.78 -20.64
C GLU A 298 -18.29 -9.81 -21.66
N ILE A 299 -16.97 -10.02 -21.72
CA ILE A 299 -16.34 -11.02 -22.58
C ILE A 299 -16.78 -12.43 -22.21
N ALA A 300 -16.78 -12.75 -20.90
CA ALA A 300 -17.09 -14.08 -20.41
C ALA A 300 -18.57 -14.46 -20.61
N GLU A 301 -19.49 -13.51 -20.45
CA GLU A 301 -20.92 -13.74 -20.64
C GLU A 301 -21.33 -13.81 -22.13
N GLY A 302 -20.59 -13.13 -23.01
CA GLY A 302 -20.81 -13.16 -24.45
C GLY A 302 -22.23 -12.75 -24.83
N GLU A 303 -22.94 -13.60 -25.57
CA GLU A 303 -24.34 -13.34 -25.99
C GLU A 303 -25.33 -13.30 -24.82
N ASN A 304 -24.98 -13.88 -23.67
CA ASN A 304 -25.80 -13.86 -22.46
C ASN A 304 -25.54 -12.63 -21.58
N TYR A 305 -24.68 -11.69 -22.02
CA TYR A 305 -24.33 -10.51 -21.24
C TYR A 305 -25.59 -9.76 -20.85
N LYS A 306 -25.89 -9.80 -19.56
CA LYS A 306 -26.95 -8.98 -18.99
C LYS A 306 -26.30 -7.62 -18.82
N ASN A 307 -26.90 -6.61 -19.41
CA ASN A 307 -26.42 -5.25 -19.26
C ASN A 307 -26.82 -4.72 -17.87
N ASN A 308 -26.34 -5.38 -16.82
CA ASN A 308 -26.54 -5.04 -15.43
C ASN A 308 -25.19 -4.99 -14.69
N ASN A 309 -24.08 -5.02 -15.42
CA ASN A 309 -22.73 -4.94 -14.88
C ASN A 309 -22.21 -3.50 -15.01
N VAL A 310 -21.79 -2.91 -13.88
CA VAL A 310 -21.28 -1.54 -13.82
C VAL A 310 -19.90 -1.50 -13.17
N ALA A 311 -19.04 -0.60 -13.65
CA ALA A 311 -17.76 -0.30 -13.01
C ALA A 311 -17.93 0.92 -12.09
N VAL A 312 -17.54 0.81 -10.82
CA VAL A 312 -17.54 1.92 -9.87
C VAL A 312 -16.12 2.24 -9.43
N ILE A 313 -15.70 3.47 -9.66
CA ILE A 313 -14.32 3.92 -9.46
C ILE A 313 -14.30 5.32 -8.85
N GLY A 314 -13.36 5.62 -7.95
CA GLY A 314 -13.18 6.98 -7.42
C GLY A 314 -12.44 7.91 -8.39
N ASP A 315 -12.56 9.23 -8.24
CA ASP A 315 -11.79 10.23 -9.00
C ASP A 315 -10.27 9.97 -8.99
N SER A 316 -9.69 9.80 -7.80
CA SER A 316 -8.26 9.52 -7.62
C SER A 316 -7.85 8.20 -8.29
N THR A 317 -8.68 7.17 -8.15
CA THR A 317 -8.47 5.85 -8.75
C THR A 317 -8.61 5.88 -10.27
N PHE A 318 -9.55 6.67 -10.77
CA PHE A 318 -9.76 6.88 -12.20
C PHE A 318 -8.53 7.55 -12.82
N ALA A 319 -7.99 8.58 -12.16
CA ALA A 319 -6.75 9.23 -12.57
C ALA A 319 -5.53 8.30 -12.50
N HIS A 320 -5.45 7.42 -11.50
CA HIS A 320 -4.33 6.51 -11.30
C HIS A 320 -4.19 5.48 -12.43
N SER A 321 -5.28 4.77 -12.76
CA SER A 321 -5.25 3.66 -13.74
C SER A 321 -6.59 3.42 -14.45
N GLY A 322 -7.67 4.09 -14.05
CA GLY A 322 -8.98 3.93 -14.67
C GLY A 322 -9.08 4.52 -16.08
N ILE A 323 -8.41 5.63 -16.37
CA ILE A 323 -8.43 6.27 -17.71
C ILE A 323 -7.95 5.31 -18.80
N THR A 324 -6.87 4.58 -18.54
CA THR A 324 -6.37 3.57 -19.48
C THR A 324 -7.35 2.40 -19.64
N GLY A 325 -8.03 2.01 -18.57
CA GLY A 325 -9.12 1.02 -18.63
C GLY A 325 -10.28 1.49 -19.51
N LEU A 326 -10.68 2.76 -19.41
CA LEU A 326 -11.73 3.35 -20.23
C LEU A 326 -11.36 3.37 -21.72
N PHE A 327 -10.13 3.78 -22.05
CA PHE A 327 -9.66 3.77 -23.45
C PHE A 327 -9.57 2.35 -24.01
N ASN A 328 -9.18 1.38 -23.18
CA ASN A 328 -9.22 -0.03 -23.58
C ASN A 328 -10.65 -0.51 -23.85
N ALA A 329 -11.61 -0.14 -23.00
CA ALA A 329 -13.02 -0.46 -23.20
C ALA A 329 -13.56 0.13 -24.51
N ALA A 330 -13.24 1.39 -24.80
CA ALA A 330 -13.61 2.07 -26.03
C ALA A 330 -13.04 1.39 -27.27
N TYR A 331 -11.72 1.12 -27.25
CA TYR A 331 -11.03 0.44 -28.35
C TYR A 331 -11.63 -0.94 -28.67
N ASN A 332 -12.03 -1.68 -27.63
CA ASN A 332 -12.61 -3.02 -27.78
C ASN A 332 -14.13 -3.03 -27.96
N GLY A 333 -14.78 -1.87 -28.15
CA GLY A 333 -16.22 -1.79 -28.43
C GLY A 333 -17.11 -2.27 -27.28
N ARG A 334 -16.65 -2.08 -26.03
CA ARG A 334 -17.36 -2.52 -24.81
C ARG A 334 -18.58 -1.65 -24.53
N LYS A 335 -19.51 -2.17 -23.74
CA LYS A 335 -20.85 -1.56 -23.54
C LYS A 335 -21.17 -1.29 -22.07
N SER A 336 -20.18 -1.40 -21.20
CA SER A 336 -20.32 -1.18 -19.76
C SER A 336 -20.61 0.28 -19.41
N LEU A 337 -21.35 0.50 -18.33
CA LEU A 337 -21.45 1.79 -17.66
C LEU A 337 -20.30 1.95 -16.65
N VAL A 338 -19.48 2.98 -16.83
CA VAL A 338 -18.44 3.40 -15.87
C VAL A 338 -18.96 4.57 -15.05
N ILE A 339 -18.95 4.42 -13.73
CA ILE A 339 -19.42 5.42 -12.76
C ILE A 339 -18.22 5.91 -11.95
N VAL A 340 -17.81 7.16 -12.18
CA VAL A 340 -16.78 7.83 -11.39
C VAL A 340 -17.41 8.53 -10.20
N LEU A 341 -16.96 8.20 -8.99
CA LEU A 341 -17.36 8.83 -7.74
C LEU A 341 -16.33 9.91 -7.37
N ASP A 342 -16.63 11.15 -7.74
CA ASP A 342 -15.74 12.29 -7.55
C ASP A 342 -16.06 13.01 -6.25
N ASN A 343 -15.17 12.84 -5.27
CA ASN A 343 -15.23 13.56 -4.01
C ASN A 343 -14.14 14.63 -3.81
N GLY A 344 -13.35 14.85 -4.86
CA GLY A 344 -12.28 15.83 -4.95
C GLY A 344 -11.02 15.50 -4.15
N THR A 345 -10.84 14.28 -3.66
CA THR A 345 -9.65 13.91 -2.85
C THR A 345 -9.39 12.40 -2.80
N THR A 346 -8.13 12.01 -2.62
CA THR A 346 -7.79 10.62 -2.26
C THR A 346 -8.08 10.40 -0.76
N ALA A 347 -9.34 10.08 -0.46
CA ALA A 347 -9.88 10.19 0.90
C ALA A 347 -9.24 9.26 1.94
N MET A 348 -8.95 8.00 1.59
CA MET A 348 -8.46 6.99 2.55
C MET A 348 -6.95 7.09 2.82
N THR A 349 -6.21 7.83 2.01
CA THR A 349 -4.75 7.99 2.12
C THR A 349 -4.34 9.28 2.83
N GLY A 350 -5.22 9.84 3.67
CA GLY A 350 -4.96 11.11 4.36
C GLY A 350 -5.44 12.36 3.61
N MET A 351 -6.41 12.21 2.71
CA MET A 351 -7.06 13.31 1.98
C MET A 351 -6.11 14.11 1.09
N GLN A 352 -5.25 13.40 0.37
CA GLN A 352 -4.31 14.01 -0.56
C GLN A 352 -5.06 14.58 -1.77
N PRO A 353 -4.57 15.67 -2.37
CA PRO A 353 -5.07 16.13 -3.66
C PRO A 353 -4.67 15.15 -4.77
N ASN A 354 -5.46 15.11 -5.83
CA ASN A 354 -5.27 14.25 -7.00
C ASN A 354 -5.43 15.07 -8.30
N PRO A 355 -5.24 14.48 -9.50
CA PRO A 355 -5.34 15.20 -10.77
C PRO A 355 -6.69 15.87 -11.07
N PHE A 356 -7.76 15.56 -10.33
CA PHE A 356 -9.06 16.24 -10.40
C PHE A 356 -9.25 17.32 -9.32
N SER A 357 -8.38 17.37 -8.28
CA SER A 357 -8.49 18.33 -7.17
C SER A 357 -8.06 19.76 -7.52
N GLY A 358 -7.21 19.95 -8.54
CA GLY A 358 -6.71 21.26 -8.95
C GLY A 358 -5.64 21.88 -8.04
N SER A 359 -5.08 21.09 -7.14
CA SER A 359 -3.97 21.49 -6.27
C SER A 359 -2.92 20.38 -6.17
N ARG A 360 -1.69 20.77 -5.82
CA ARG A 360 -0.59 19.87 -5.52
C ARG A 360 -0.52 19.61 -4.02
N LEU A 361 0.22 18.58 -3.62
CA LEU A 361 0.47 18.28 -2.21
C LEU A 361 1.13 19.45 -1.46
N CYS A 362 1.96 20.26 -2.14
CA CYS A 362 2.58 21.47 -1.59
C CYS A 362 1.63 22.68 -1.46
N GLY A 363 0.34 22.54 -1.80
CA GLY A 363 -0.65 23.63 -1.72
C GLY A 363 -0.71 24.53 -2.96
N GLU A 364 0.22 24.40 -3.91
CA GLU A 364 0.18 25.13 -5.17
C GLU A 364 -1.01 24.70 -6.06
N LYS A 365 -1.52 25.62 -6.87
CA LYS A 365 -2.52 25.30 -7.90
C LYS A 365 -1.93 24.37 -8.97
N SER A 366 -2.75 23.46 -9.48
CA SER A 366 -2.39 22.53 -10.55
C SER A 366 -3.45 22.54 -11.66
N GLY A 367 -3.12 21.95 -12.80
CA GLY A 367 -4.11 21.63 -13.82
C GLY A 367 -5.16 20.65 -13.29
N VAL A 368 -6.35 20.68 -13.89
CA VAL A 368 -7.48 19.80 -13.56
C VAL A 368 -7.83 18.99 -14.79
N LEU A 369 -7.89 17.67 -14.67
CA LEU A 369 -8.38 16.80 -15.74
C LEU A 369 -9.88 17.04 -15.97
N ASP A 370 -10.30 17.06 -17.23
CA ASP A 370 -11.69 17.29 -17.61
C ASP A 370 -12.34 15.97 -18.07
N TYR A 371 -13.38 15.54 -17.36
CA TYR A 371 -14.08 14.30 -17.67
C TYR A 371 -14.77 14.30 -19.04
N ARG A 372 -15.30 15.44 -19.51
CA ARG A 372 -15.95 15.53 -20.83
C ARG A 372 -14.92 15.36 -21.93
N LEU A 373 -13.76 15.99 -21.80
CA LEU A 373 -12.67 15.85 -22.76
C LEU A 373 -12.10 14.42 -22.76
N LEU A 374 -11.97 13.78 -21.59
CA LEU A 374 -11.57 12.37 -21.49
C LEU A 374 -12.61 11.44 -22.13
N ALA A 375 -13.90 11.67 -21.89
CA ALA A 375 -15.00 10.93 -22.51
C ALA A 375 -14.97 11.07 -24.04
N ALA A 376 -14.83 12.30 -24.54
CA ALA A 376 -14.74 12.58 -25.98
C ALA A 376 -13.52 11.91 -26.61
N ALA A 377 -12.37 11.92 -25.94
CA ALA A 377 -11.17 11.20 -26.39
C ALA A 377 -11.37 9.67 -26.43
N ALA A 378 -12.22 9.14 -25.56
CA ALA A 378 -12.66 7.74 -25.58
C ALA A 378 -13.79 7.46 -26.60
N GLY A 379 -14.24 8.45 -27.39
CA GLY A 379 -15.34 8.28 -28.35
C GLY A 379 -16.73 8.24 -27.72
N ILE A 380 -16.88 8.71 -26.48
CA ILE A 380 -18.16 8.78 -25.76
C ILE A 380 -18.81 10.15 -26.05
N ASP A 381 -19.99 10.12 -26.65
CA ASP A 381 -20.77 11.32 -27.00
C ASP A 381 -21.57 11.88 -25.81
N ASP A 382 -22.23 13.02 -26.02
CA ASP A 382 -23.03 13.68 -24.98
C ASP A 382 -24.19 12.80 -24.48
N ASP A 383 -24.72 11.92 -25.32
CA ASP A 383 -25.79 11.01 -24.90
C ASP A 383 -25.26 9.98 -23.89
N ASN A 384 -24.01 9.54 -24.00
CA ASN A 384 -23.42 8.52 -23.11
C ASN A 384 -22.46 9.10 -22.07
N PHE A 385 -22.51 10.42 -21.86
CA PHE A 385 -21.74 11.13 -20.84
C PHE A 385 -22.63 11.99 -19.95
N ALA A 386 -22.42 11.96 -18.63
CA ALA A 386 -23.12 12.86 -17.71
C ALA A 386 -22.26 13.19 -16.50
N VAL A 387 -22.47 14.40 -15.96
CA VAL A 387 -21.93 14.82 -14.66
C VAL A 387 -23.11 15.21 -13.78
N ILE A 388 -23.31 14.48 -12.69
CA ILE A 388 -24.50 14.56 -11.84
C ILE A 388 -24.08 14.85 -10.41
N GLU A 389 -24.84 15.68 -9.70
CA GLU A 389 -24.61 15.94 -8.28
C GLU A 389 -25.09 14.76 -7.41
N ALA A 390 -24.25 14.35 -6.45
CA ALA A 390 -24.40 13.14 -5.65
C ALA A 390 -25.73 13.00 -4.89
N PHE A 391 -26.38 14.11 -4.56
CA PHE A 391 -27.61 14.12 -3.76
C PHE A 391 -28.89 14.24 -4.60
N ASN A 392 -28.79 14.33 -5.93
CA ASN A 392 -29.96 14.29 -6.82
C ASN A 392 -30.30 12.84 -7.18
N ARG A 393 -31.01 12.16 -6.27
CA ARG A 393 -31.31 10.73 -6.40
C ARG A 393 -32.15 10.37 -7.63
N GLU A 394 -33.08 11.25 -8.03
CA GLU A 394 -33.95 11.02 -9.19
C GLU A 394 -33.13 11.04 -10.49
N GLU A 395 -32.31 12.08 -10.68
CA GLU A 395 -31.44 12.24 -11.84
C GLU A 395 -30.38 11.13 -11.93
N LEU A 396 -29.81 10.71 -10.80
CA LEU A 396 -28.89 9.56 -10.74
C LEU A 396 -29.56 8.28 -11.25
N LYS A 397 -30.77 7.96 -10.76
CA LYS A 397 -31.48 6.74 -11.13
C LYS A 397 -31.88 6.75 -12.61
N GLU A 398 -32.38 7.89 -13.10
CA GLU A 398 -32.74 8.07 -14.50
C GLU A 398 -31.53 7.84 -15.43
N ASN A 399 -30.39 8.47 -15.13
CA ASN A 399 -29.19 8.33 -15.96
C ASN A 399 -28.58 6.93 -15.89
N ILE A 400 -28.59 6.27 -14.73
CA ILE A 400 -28.11 4.88 -14.63
C ILE A 400 -28.91 3.97 -15.57
N LEU A 401 -30.25 4.01 -15.48
CA LEU A 401 -31.11 3.17 -16.32
C LEU A 401 -30.92 3.48 -17.80
N ARG A 402 -30.92 4.77 -18.16
CA ARG A 402 -30.76 5.24 -19.53
C ARG A 402 -29.41 4.83 -20.15
N MET A 403 -28.31 5.01 -19.42
CA MET A 403 -26.96 4.69 -19.91
C MET A 403 -26.72 3.20 -20.01
N ILE A 404 -27.27 2.43 -19.06
CA ILE A 404 -27.27 0.97 -19.17
C ILE A 404 -28.02 0.55 -20.44
N ASP A 405 -29.26 0.99 -20.65
CA ASP A 405 -30.07 0.58 -21.80
C ASP A 405 -29.51 1.00 -23.17
N SER A 406 -28.56 1.94 -23.20
CA SER A 406 -27.93 2.44 -24.42
C SER A 406 -27.18 1.37 -25.23
N ASN A 407 -26.73 0.29 -24.57
CA ASN A 407 -25.83 -0.73 -25.14
C ASN A 407 -24.56 -0.13 -25.76
N ARG A 408 -24.05 0.97 -25.18
CA ARG A 408 -22.82 1.67 -25.57
C ARG A 408 -21.99 1.95 -24.32
N LEU A 409 -20.66 2.06 -24.51
CA LEU A 409 -19.78 2.53 -23.44
C LEU A 409 -20.26 3.91 -22.94
N SER A 410 -20.53 3.99 -21.64
CA SER A 410 -21.02 5.20 -21.00
C SER A 410 -20.11 5.60 -19.84
N LEU A 411 -19.97 6.92 -19.63
CA LEU A 411 -19.23 7.49 -18.50
C LEU A 411 -20.12 8.45 -17.73
N MET A 412 -20.48 8.08 -16.50
CA MET A 412 -21.19 8.93 -15.57
C MET A 412 -20.25 9.38 -14.46
N VAL A 413 -20.22 10.68 -14.17
CA VAL A 413 -19.45 11.25 -13.06
C VAL A 413 -20.41 11.76 -12.01
N VAL A 414 -20.29 11.24 -10.80
CA VAL A 414 -21.10 11.65 -9.65
C VAL A 414 -20.24 12.55 -8.76
N LYS A 415 -20.56 13.84 -8.73
CA LYS A 415 -19.82 14.85 -7.96
C LYS A 415 -20.42 15.07 -6.59
N GLY A 416 -19.58 15.08 -5.57
CA GLY A 416 -19.96 15.56 -4.24
C GLY A 416 -18.76 15.59 -3.30
N LYS A 417 -18.50 16.69 -2.62
CA LYS A 417 -17.28 16.85 -1.82
C LYS A 417 -17.22 15.88 -0.63
N CYS A 418 -16.02 15.35 -0.37
CA CYS A 418 -15.76 14.58 0.86
C CYS A 418 -16.06 15.42 2.11
N VAL A 419 -16.99 14.97 2.96
CA VAL A 419 -17.43 15.69 4.17
C VAL A 419 -16.31 15.90 5.18
N ILE A 420 -15.37 14.97 5.30
CA ILE A 420 -14.22 15.08 6.22
C ILE A 420 -13.24 16.12 5.70
N ASN A 421 -12.88 16.04 4.42
CA ASN A 421 -11.94 16.97 3.81
C ASN A 421 -12.49 18.40 3.78
N HIS A 422 -13.77 18.54 3.44
CA HIS A 422 -14.44 19.84 3.40
C HIS A 422 -14.41 20.52 4.77
N ARG A 423 -14.73 19.81 5.86
CA ARG A 423 -14.65 20.34 7.23
C ARG A 423 -13.24 20.79 7.60
N LYS A 424 -12.21 20.00 7.27
CA LYS A 424 -10.80 20.37 7.51
C LYS A 424 -10.42 21.66 6.79
N THR A 425 -10.78 21.76 5.50
CA THR A 425 -10.48 22.93 4.67
C THR A 425 -11.17 24.19 5.20
N VAL A 426 -12.46 24.09 5.57
CA VAL A 426 -13.21 25.23 6.15
C VAL A 426 -12.59 25.69 7.47
N LYS A 427 -12.15 24.74 8.32
CA LYS A 427 -11.47 25.08 9.57
C LYS A 427 -10.14 25.80 9.32
N GLN A 428 -9.30 25.27 8.42
CA GLN A 428 -8.02 25.90 8.06
C GLN A 428 -8.18 27.31 7.49
N ASN A 429 -9.19 27.53 6.64
CA ASN A 429 -9.45 28.86 6.09
C ASN A 429 -9.84 29.86 7.18
N LYS A 430 -10.66 29.45 8.15
CA LYS A 430 -11.01 30.29 9.32
C LYS A 430 -9.79 30.59 10.19
N ASP A 431 -9.00 29.56 10.51
CA ASP A 431 -7.78 29.72 11.32
C ASP A 431 -6.77 30.65 10.61
N ASN A 432 -6.71 30.64 9.27
CA ASN A 432 -5.86 31.56 8.49
C ASN A 432 -6.42 32.98 8.42
N GLU A 433 -7.75 33.15 8.38
CA GLU A 433 -8.40 34.47 8.43
C GLU A 433 -8.31 35.12 9.81
N GLU A 434 -8.23 34.35 10.89
CA GLU A 434 -8.05 34.86 12.26
C GLU A 434 -6.57 35.17 12.62
N ASN A 435 -5.61 34.72 11.80
CA ASN A 435 -4.17 34.95 11.98
C ASN A 435 -3.58 35.99 11.00
N ILE A 436 -4.43 36.71 10.27
CA ILE A 436 -4.12 37.90 9.45
C ILE A 436 -4.80 39.10 10.08
#